data_AF-A0A520CL93-F1
#
_entry.id   AF-A0A520CL93-F1
#
_cell.length_a   1.000
_cell.length_b   1.000
_cell.length_c   1.000
_cell.angle_alpha   90.00
_cell.angle_beta   90.00
_cell.angle_gamma   90.00
#
_symmetry.space_group_name_H-M   'P 1'
#
loop_
_entity.id
_entity.type
_entity.pdbx_description
1 polymer ?
#
loop_
_entity_poly.entity_id
_entity_poly.type
_entity_poly.pdbx_seq_one_letter_code
_entity_poly.pdbx_strand_id
1 'polypeptide(L)'
;MTKTFKTELAGIGIKAVDLHLAETARRIALDSLRQAYATYCTKKGWGFIERTSPEWAEMQAANTKQYQALKDAKAKEYNARRRLRTACKPFVGAA
;
A
#
# COMPACT_ATOMS: atom_id res chain seq x y z
N MET A 1 18.01 12.60 31.58
CA MET A 1 17.71 11.38 30.79
C MET A 1 16.23 11.23 30.37
N THR A 2 15.25 11.69 31.15
CA THR A 2 13.80 11.49 30.87
C THR A 2 13.23 12.27 29.68
N LYS A 3 13.83 13.40 29.28
CA LYS A 3 13.31 14.26 28.19
C LYS A 3 13.57 13.65 26.80
N THR A 4 14.68 12.93 26.63
CA THR A 4 15.06 12.29 25.36
C THR A 4 14.16 11.10 25.05
N PHE A 5 13.90 10.25 26.05
CA PHE A 5 13.06 9.06 25.90
C PHE A 5 11.61 9.40 25.50
N LYS A 6 11.03 10.46 26.09
CA LYS A 6 9.69 10.95 25.70
C LYS A 6 9.65 11.41 24.25
N THR A 7 10.69 12.08 23.78
CA THR A 7 10.79 12.54 22.38
C THR A 7 10.95 11.37 21.41
N GLU A 8 11.71 10.34 21.79
CA GLU A 8 11.90 9.13 20.98
C GLU A 8 10.59 8.34 20.84
N LEU A 9 9.86 8.14 21.94
CA LEU A 9 8.54 7.49 21.92
C LEU A 9 7.52 8.28 21.09
N ALA A 10 7.49 9.61 21.20
CA ALA A 10 6.65 10.44 20.35
C ALA A 10 7.04 10.29 18.86
N GLY A 11 8.34 10.24 18.56
CA GLY A 11 8.86 10.01 17.21
C GLY A 11 8.53 8.64 16.63
N ILE A 12 8.40 7.60 17.47
CA ILE A 12 7.89 6.28 17.09
C ILE A 12 6.37 6.34 16.85
N GLY A 13 5.63 6.99 17.75
CA GLY A 13 4.18 7.16 17.61
C GLY A 13 3.77 7.80 16.29
N ILE A 14 4.45 8.88 15.89
CA ILE A 14 4.24 9.53 14.58
C ILE A 14 4.46 8.54 13.43
N LYS A 15 5.53 7.74 13.47
CA LYS A 15 5.82 6.75 12.42
C LYS A 15 4.81 5.60 12.40
N ALA A 16 4.22 5.25 13.54
CA ALA A 16 3.16 4.26 13.62
C ALA A 16 1.87 4.79 12.96
N VAL A 17 1.53 6.06 13.19
CA VAL A 17 0.42 6.74 12.49
C VAL A 17 0.70 6.79 10.98
N ASP A 18 1.92 7.15 10.57
CA ASP A 18 2.31 7.15 9.14
C ASP A 18 2.12 5.78 8.49
N LEU A 19 2.50 4.70 9.19
CA LEU A 19 2.29 3.34 8.70
C LEU A 19 0.81 3.03 8.56
N HIS A 20 -0.01 3.35 9.55
CA HIS A 20 -1.46 3.12 9.51
C HIS A 20 -2.12 3.86 8.33
N LEU A 21 -1.71 5.11 8.08
CA LEU A 21 -2.18 5.88 6.93
C LEU A 21 -1.75 5.25 5.60
N ALA A 22 -0.51 4.77 5.50
CA ALA A 22 -0.01 4.11 4.30
C ALA A 22 -0.71 2.76 4.03
N GLU A 23 -0.97 1.96 5.06
CA GLU A 23 -1.73 0.69 4.96
C GLU A 23 -3.17 0.95 4.50
N THR A 24 -3.79 1.98 5.06
CA THR A 24 -5.14 2.43 4.67
C THR A 24 -5.15 2.89 3.21
N ALA A 25 -4.19 3.71 2.80
CA ALA A 25 -4.06 4.16 1.42
C ALA A 25 -3.85 2.98 0.44
N ARG A 26 -3.04 1.98 0.80
CA ARG A 26 -2.88 0.76 -0.02
C ARG A 26 -4.17 -0.03 -0.14
N ARG A 27 -4.95 -0.17 0.95
CA ARG A 27 -6.25 -0.86 0.90
C ARG A 27 -7.21 -0.13 -0.04
N ILE A 28 -7.34 1.19 0.11
CA ILE A 28 -8.18 2.02 -0.78
C ILE A 28 -7.76 1.87 -2.25
N ALA A 29 -6.45 1.94 -2.54
CA ALA A 29 -5.96 1.79 -3.91
C ALA A 29 -6.23 0.38 -4.49
N LEU A 30 -6.15 -0.67 -3.66
CA LEU A 30 -6.47 -2.03 -4.07
C LEU A 30 -7.94 -2.19 -4.41
N ASP A 31 -8.83 -1.66 -3.56
CA ASP A 31 -10.27 -1.75 -3.77
C ASP A 31 -10.69 -0.92 -4.98
N SER A 32 -10.09 0.26 -5.18
CA SER A 32 -10.26 1.08 -6.39
C SER A 32 -9.85 0.32 -7.67
N LEU A 33 -8.71 -0.37 -7.66
CA LEU A 33 -8.29 -1.19 -8.81
C LEU A 33 -9.25 -2.35 -9.08
N ARG A 34 -9.69 -3.06 -8.03
CA ARG A 34 -10.65 -4.16 -8.15
C ARG A 34 -11.98 -3.68 -8.73
N GLN A 35 -12.47 -2.53 -8.27
CA GLN A 35 -13.67 -1.92 -8.81
C GLN A 35 -13.49 -1.53 -10.28
N ALA A 36 -12.35 -0.93 -10.64
CA ALA A 36 -12.05 -0.57 -12.02
C ALA A 36 -12.04 -1.79 -12.96
N TYR A 37 -11.41 -2.90 -12.54
CA TYR A 37 -11.46 -4.16 -13.28
C TYR A 37 -12.88 -4.71 -13.41
N ALA A 38 -13.64 -4.76 -12.32
CA ALA A 38 -15.02 -5.24 -12.34
C ALA A 38 -15.89 -4.41 -13.30
N THR A 39 -15.84 -3.08 -13.20
CA THR A 39 -16.56 -2.17 -14.11
C THR A 39 -16.15 -2.36 -15.56
N TYR A 40 -14.86 -2.53 -15.82
CA TYR A 40 -14.35 -2.77 -17.16
C TYR A 40 -14.87 -4.08 -17.76
N CYS A 41 -14.79 -5.18 -17.01
CA CYS A 41 -15.28 -6.49 -17.44
C CYS A 41 -16.80 -6.48 -17.67
N THR A 42 -17.57 -5.86 -16.76
CA THR A 42 -19.02 -5.71 -16.93
C THR A 42 -19.37 -4.95 -18.21
N LYS A 43 -18.65 -3.85 -18.51
CA LYS A 43 -18.87 -3.08 -19.74
C LYS A 43 -18.56 -3.88 -21.01
N LYS A 44 -17.58 -4.78 -20.97
CA LYS A 44 -17.19 -5.63 -22.09
C LYS A 44 -17.99 -6.94 -22.17
N GLY A 45 -18.80 -7.26 -21.16
CA GLY A 45 -19.49 -8.55 -21.06
C GLY A 45 -18.54 -9.72 -20.78
N TRP A 46 -17.36 -9.45 -20.23
CA TRP A 46 -16.36 -10.47 -19.93
C TRP A 46 -16.62 -11.12 -18.57
N GLY A 47 -16.49 -12.45 -18.52
CA GLY A 47 -16.55 -13.25 -17.30
C GLY A 47 -15.17 -13.41 -16.66
N PHE A 48 -14.78 -14.65 -16.40
CA PHE A 48 -13.41 -14.96 -15.98
C PHE A 48 -12.45 -14.69 -17.15
N ILE A 49 -11.33 -14.02 -16.86
CA ILE A 49 -10.28 -13.72 -17.83
C ILE A 49 -8.96 -14.27 -17.29
N GLU A 50 -8.27 -15.05 -18.10
CA GLU A 50 -6.96 -15.60 -17.75
C GLU A 50 -5.88 -14.51 -17.79
N ARG A 51 -4.94 -14.53 -16.84
CA ARG A 51 -3.90 -13.48 -16.71
C ARG A 51 -2.94 -13.36 -17.90
N THR A 52 -2.78 -14.40 -18.68
CA THR A 52 -1.91 -14.46 -19.86
C THR A 52 -2.65 -14.08 -21.15
N SER A 53 -3.96 -13.88 -21.07
CA SER A 53 -4.79 -13.59 -22.24
C SER A 53 -4.60 -12.15 -22.77
N PRO A 54 -4.84 -11.92 -24.07
CA PRO A 54 -4.90 -10.57 -24.63
C PRO A 54 -5.91 -9.66 -23.92
N GLU A 55 -7.05 -10.19 -23.49
CA GLU A 55 -8.10 -9.48 -22.77
C GLU A 55 -7.61 -8.95 -21.42
N TRP A 56 -6.78 -9.73 -20.72
CA TRP A 56 -6.13 -9.27 -19.49
C TRP A 56 -5.16 -8.11 -19.75
N ALA A 57 -4.39 -8.19 -20.83
CA ALA A 57 -3.49 -7.11 -21.23
C ALA A 57 -4.27 -5.83 -21.59
N GLU A 58 -5.41 -5.96 -22.28
CA GLU A 58 -6.30 -4.83 -22.59
C GLU A 58 -6.87 -4.20 -21.31
N MET A 59 -7.37 -5.01 -20.38
CA MET A 59 -7.89 -4.54 -19.09
C MET A 59 -6.81 -3.82 -18.27
N GLN A 60 -5.58 -4.34 -18.27
CA GLN A 60 -4.44 -3.71 -17.59
C GLN A 60 -4.11 -2.36 -18.22
N ALA A 61 -4.01 -2.30 -19.55
CA ALA A 61 -3.72 -1.06 -20.26
C ALA A 61 -4.78 0.02 -19.96
N ALA A 62 -6.06 -0.36 -19.98
CA ALA A 62 -7.17 0.54 -19.69
C ALA A 62 -7.18 1.08 -18.25
N ASN A 63 -6.68 0.31 -17.28
CA ASN A 63 -6.70 0.64 -15.85
C ASN A 63 -5.29 0.92 -15.28
N THR A 64 -4.36 1.33 -16.15
CA THR A 64 -2.95 1.60 -15.79
C THR A 64 -2.82 2.59 -14.64
N LYS A 65 -3.69 3.61 -14.57
CA LYS A 65 -3.66 4.63 -13.50
C LYS A 65 -3.91 4.02 -12.11
N GLN A 66 -4.97 3.21 -11.98
CA GLN A 66 -5.32 2.55 -10.73
C GLN A 66 -4.25 1.52 -10.34
N TYR A 67 -3.70 0.82 -11.33
CA TYR A 67 -2.60 -0.12 -11.10
C TYR A 67 -1.34 0.60 -10.57
N GLN A 68 -0.97 1.73 -11.18
CA GLN A 68 0.16 2.54 -10.73
C GLN A 68 -0.09 3.12 -9.34
N ALA A 69 -1.30 3.60 -9.05
CA ALA A 69 -1.67 4.09 -7.72
C ALA A 69 -1.48 3.01 -6.64
N LEU A 70 -1.88 1.76 -6.91
CA LEU A 70 -1.63 0.64 -6.00
C LEU A 70 -0.14 0.36 -5.83
N LYS A 71 0.65 0.39 -6.91
CA LYS A 71 2.10 0.20 -6.86
C LYS A 71 2.78 1.26 -5.98
N ASP A 72 2.39 2.52 -6.14
CA ASP A 72 2.93 3.63 -5.36
C ASP A 72 2.52 3.53 -3.88
N ALA A 73 1.26 3.15 -3.61
CA ALA A 73 0.78 2.93 -2.25
C ALA A 73 1.53 1.78 -1.54
N LYS A 74 1.82 0.67 -2.25
CA LYS A 74 2.65 -0.42 -1.73
C LYS A 74 4.07 0.05 -1.39
N ALA A 75 4.68 0.87 -2.25
CA ALA A 75 6.01 1.42 -1.98
C ALA A 75 6.01 2.33 -0.75
N LYS A 76 4.98 3.18 -0.60
CA LYS A 76 4.79 4.02 0.59
C LYS A 76 4.62 3.20 1.87
N GLU A 77 3.78 2.16 1.83
CA GLU A 77 3.59 1.24 2.97
C GLU A 77 4.91 0.57 3.37
N TYR A 78 5.64 0.02 2.41
CA TYR A 78 6.95 -0.60 2.66
C TYR A 78 7.92 0.36 3.34
N ASN A 79 8.03 1.59 2.84
CA ASN A 79 8.90 2.61 3.38
C ASN A 79 8.47 3.06 4.79
N ALA A 80 7.17 3.21 5.03
CA ALA A 80 6.63 3.53 6.37
C ALA A 80 6.95 2.41 7.38
N ARG A 81 6.74 1.16 6.98
CA ARG A 81 7.08 -0.03 7.81
C ARG A 81 8.57 -0.09 8.12
N ARG A 82 9.42 0.15 7.12
CA ARG A 82 10.87 0.22 7.31
C ARG A 82 11.26 1.33 8.29
N ARG A 83 10.72 2.53 8.15
CA ARG A 83 11.02 3.67 9.04
C ARG A 83 10.60 3.39 10.48
N LEU A 84 9.41 2.82 10.69
CA LEU A 84 8.95 2.43 12.01
C LEU A 84 9.87 1.35 12.63
N ARG A 85 10.18 0.30 11.87
CA ARG A 85 11.07 -0.78 12.34
C ARG A 85 12.44 -0.25 12.76
N THR A 86 13.02 0.64 11.95
CA THR A 86 14.31 1.28 12.27
C THR A 86 14.21 2.13 13.54
N ALA A 87 13.13 2.89 13.72
CA ALA A 87 12.93 3.72 14.91
C ALA A 87 12.73 2.88 16.18
N CYS A 88 12.11 1.72 16.09
CA CYS A 88 11.95 0.80 17.22
C CYS A 88 13.24 0.06 17.57
N LYS A 89 14.16 -0.15 16.62
CA LYS A 89 15.36 -0.99 16.78
C LYS A 89 16.18 -0.73 18.06
N PRO A 90 16.43 0.52 18.51
CA PRO A 90 17.16 0.78 19.75
C PRO A 90 16.47 0.26 21.03
N PHE A 91 15.14 0.04 20.98
CA PHE A 91 14.31 -0.29 22.14
C PHE A 91 13.95 -1.77 22.25
N VAL A 92 13.98 -2.50 21.13
CA VAL A 92 13.57 -3.92 21.11
C VAL A 92 14.73 -4.89 21.35
N GLY A 93 15.96 -4.38 21.51
CA GLY A 93 17.18 -5.19 21.57
C GLY A 93 17.49 -5.84 20.22
N ALA A 94 18.78 -6.05 19.91
CA ALA A 94 19.15 -6.92 18.79
C ALA A 94 18.79 -8.36 19.18
N ALA A 95 17.69 -8.88 18.63
CA ALA A 95 17.54 -10.32 18.46
C ALA A 95 18.38 -10.75 17.26
#